data_AF-A0A958C6Q6-F1
#
_entry.id   AF-A0A958C6Q6-F1
#
_cell.length_a   1.000
_cell.length_b   1.000
_cell.length_c   1.000
_cell.angle_alpha   90.00
_cell.angle_beta   90.00
_cell.angle_gamma   90.00
#
_symmetry.space_group_name_H-M   'P 1'
#
loop_
_entity.id
_entity.type
_entity.pdbx_description
1 polymer ?
#
loop_
_entity_poly.entity_id
_entity_poly.type
_entity_poly.pdbx_seq_one_letter_code
_entity_poly.pdbx_strand_id
1 'polypeptide(L)'
;ILNVGITWGNPDELTAIGDAVAATLEESAPDFMPRLFAQNGAAYLVNRGGVAEIGPSLRDRLELPMRLLIALAAGIGLAFLAEYLDNRVRSREDVEELGLTVVGEIPKQ
;
A
#
# COMPACT_ATOMS: atom_id res chain seq x y z
N ILE A 1 -4.43 29.77 14.26
CA ILE A 1 -4.33 28.46 14.96
C ILE A 1 -3.56 27.53 14.04
N LEU A 2 -2.43 27.00 14.51
CA LEU A 2 -1.57 26.06 13.79
C LEU A 2 -1.76 24.67 14.41
N ASN A 3 -1.98 23.64 13.59
CA ASN A 3 -2.07 22.26 14.05
C ASN A 3 -0.82 21.51 13.59
N VAL A 4 -0.16 20.83 14.53
CA VAL A 4 1.03 20.01 14.26
C VAL A 4 0.72 18.57 14.63
N GLY A 5 0.83 17.66 13.67
CA GLY A 5 0.73 16.22 13.88
C GLY A 5 2.10 15.58 13.79
N ILE A 6 2.47 14.77 14.78
CA ILE A 6 3.77 14.09 14.85
C ILE A 6 3.50 12.59 14.88
N THR A 7 4.24 11.83 14.09
CA THR A 7 4.20 10.36 14.07
C THR A 7 5.60 9.84 14.35
N TRP A 8 5.72 8.93 15.31
CA TRP A 8 7.00 8.39 15.75
C TRP A 8 6.88 6.92 16.14
N GLY A 9 7.99 6.18 16.09
CA GLY A 9 8.02 4.74 16.36
C GLY A 9 8.01 4.38 17.86
N ASN A 10 8.33 5.32 18.75
CA ASN A 10 8.35 5.13 20.20
C ASN A 10 7.36 6.10 20.88
N PRO A 11 6.35 5.59 21.60
CA PRO A 11 5.36 6.43 22.28
C PRO A 11 5.95 7.30 23.40
N ASP A 12 6.98 6.82 24.10
CA ASP A 12 7.60 7.57 25.20
C ASP A 12 8.38 8.79 24.68
N GLU A 13 9.04 8.64 23.53
CA GLU A 13 9.76 9.72 22.86
C GLU A 13 8.81 10.74 22.21
N LEU A 14 7.63 10.31 21.77
CA LEU A 14 6.68 11.17 21.07
C LEU A 14 6.23 12.37 21.93
N THR A 15 6.09 12.16 23.24
CA THR A 15 5.78 13.24 24.19
C THR A 15 6.92 14.26 24.27
N ALA A 16 8.16 13.78 24.41
CA ALA A 16 9.33 14.65 24.47
C ALA A 16 9.53 15.45 23.17
N ILE A 17 9.30 14.82 22.02
CA ILE A 17 9.35 15.50 20.71
C ILE A 17 8.25 16.56 20.62
N GLY A 18 7.01 16.24 21.04
CA GLY A 18 5.91 17.19 21.06
C GLY A 18 6.18 18.42 21.92
N ASP A 19 6.75 18.23 23.11
CA ASP A 19 7.11 19.31 24.02
C ASP A 19 8.27 20.17 23.47
N ALA A 20 9.29 19.54 22.88
CA ALA A 20 10.39 20.26 22.25
C ALA A 20 9.91 21.11 21.05
N VAL A 21 8.98 20.58 20.25
CA VAL A 21 8.36 21.32 19.13
C VAL A 21 7.53 22.49 19.66
N ALA A 22 6.73 22.30 20.70
CA ALA A 22 5.96 23.37 21.32
C ALA A 22 6.87 24.49 21.85
N ALA A 23 7.93 24.13 22.59
CA ALA A 23 8.90 25.09 23.11
C ALA A 23 9.62 25.86 21.99
N THR A 24 10.05 25.16 20.93
CA THR A 24 10.71 25.79 19.78
C THR A 24 9.78 26.76 19.06
N LEU A 25 8.50 26.40 18.92
CA LEU A 25 7.51 27.26 18.29
C LEU A 25 7.18 28.47 19.16
N GLU A 26 7.20 28.38 20.49
CA GLU A 26 7.00 29.54 21.36
C GLU A 26 8.22 30.48 21.36
N GLU A 27 9.43 29.93 21.43
CA GLU A 27 10.67 30.70 21.50
C GLU A 27 11.04 31.34 20.16
N SER A 28 10.96 30.58 19.07
CA SER A 28 11.43 31.01 17.75
C SER A 28 10.32 31.52 16.81
N ALA A 29 9.05 31.54 17.24
CA ALA A 29 7.96 32.07 16.41
C ALA A 29 8.18 33.50 15.86
N PRO A 30 8.82 34.44 16.58
CA PRO A 30 9.11 35.77 16.04
C PRO A 30 10.00 35.73 14.78
N ASP A 31 10.92 34.77 14.70
CA ASP A 31 11.85 34.63 13.57
C ASP A 31 11.16 34.05 12.33
N PHE A 32 10.25 33.10 12.53
CA PHE A 32 9.52 32.44 11.44
C PHE A 32 8.29 33.23 10.97
N MET A 33 7.69 34.05 11.85
CA MET A 33 6.47 34.81 11.56
C MET A 33 6.62 36.32 11.86
N PRO A 34 7.66 36.98 11.33
CA PRO A 34 8.02 38.36 11.73
C PRO A 34 6.90 39.37 11.46
N ARG A 35 6.09 39.19 10.41
CA ARG A 35 4.96 40.08 10.12
C ARG A 35 3.81 40.00 11.13
N LEU A 36 3.66 38.84 11.77
CA LEU A 36 2.58 38.58 12.72
C LEU A 36 2.97 39.11 14.10
N PHE A 37 4.25 38.94 14.48
CA PHE A 37 4.80 39.47 15.73
C PHE A 37 5.08 40.98 15.68
N ALA A 38 5.33 41.55 14.50
CA ALA A 38 5.42 43.01 14.31
C ALA A 38 4.12 43.77 14.69
N GLN A 39 2.99 43.07 14.79
CA GLN A 39 1.69 43.63 15.20
C GLN A 39 1.28 43.19 16.62
N ASN A 40 2.24 42.98 17.53
CA ASN A 40 2.03 42.44 18.88
C ASN A 40 1.45 41.01 18.90
N GLY A 41 1.77 40.20 17.89
CA GLY A 41 1.46 38.77 17.89
C GLY A 41 2.18 38.05 19.03
N ALA A 42 1.53 37.04 19.60
CA ALA A 42 2.12 36.14 20.58
C ALA A 42 1.74 34.69 20.23
N ALA A 43 2.68 33.77 20.39
CA ALA A 43 2.44 32.33 20.28
C ALA A 43 2.10 31.79 21.67
N TYR A 44 1.04 31.01 21.74
CA TYR A 44 0.66 30.29 22.95
C TYR A 44 0.26 28.87 22.57
N LEU A 45 0.71 27.90 23.35
CA LEU A 45 0.20 26.54 23.26
C LEU A 45 -1.28 26.50 23.68
N VAL A 46 -2.16 26.19 22.72
CA VAL A 46 -3.61 26.11 22.95
C VAL A 46 -4.04 24.73 23.43
N ASN A 47 -3.49 23.66 22.85
CA ASN A 47 -3.84 22.29 23.19
C ASN A 47 -2.65 21.36 22.98
N ARG A 48 -2.32 20.57 24.00
CA ARG A 48 -1.40 19.44 23.87
C ARG A 48 -2.22 18.23 23.42
N GLY A 49 -1.98 17.77 22.19
CA GLY A 49 -2.61 16.55 21.67
C GLY A 49 -2.20 15.31 22.47
N GLY A 50 -3.05 14.27 22.47
CA GLY A 50 -2.74 12.99 23.11
C GLY A 50 -1.89 12.08 22.22
N VAL A 51 -1.12 11.20 22.84
CA VAL A 51 -0.42 10.10 22.16
C VAL A 51 -1.42 8.97 21.92
N ALA A 52 -1.54 8.52 20.67
CA ALA A 52 -2.38 7.40 20.30
C ALA A 52 -1.64 6.51 19.31
N GLU A 53 -1.80 5.19 19.46
CA GLU A 53 -1.29 4.24 18.49
C GLU A 53 -2.08 4.34 17.18
N ILE A 54 -1.35 4.47 16.08
CA ILE A 54 -1.94 4.43 14.74
C ILE A 54 -1.87 2.98 14.28
N GLY A 55 -3.02 2.30 14.28
CA GLY A 55 -3.13 0.95 13.76
C GLY A 55 -2.83 0.87 12.25
N PRO A 56 -2.64 -0.35 11.71
CA PRO A 56 -2.36 -0.54 10.28
C PRO A 56 -3.45 0.11 9.42
N SER A 57 -3.03 0.84 8.39
CA SER A 57 -3.97 1.50 7.50
C SER A 57 -4.81 0.48 6.74
N LEU A 58 -5.98 0.91 6.24
CA LEU A 58 -6.80 0.05 5.37
C LEU A 58 -6.00 -0.43 4.16
N ARG A 59 -5.10 0.42 3.64
CA ARG A 59 -4.21 0.07 2.54
C ARG A 59 -3.25 -1.05 2.93
N ASP A 60 -2.64 -0.98 4.11
CA ASP A 60 -1.71 -2.02 4.59
C ASP A 60 -2.42 -3.37 4.75
N ARG A 61 -3.67 -3.35 5.23
CA ARG A 61 -4.48 -4.56 5.36
C ARG A 61 -4.89 -5.17 4.01
N LEU A 62 -5.07 -4.34 2.99
CA LEU A 62 -5.48 -4.78 1.66
C LEU A 62 -4.31 -5.11 0.73
N GLU A 63 -3.09 -4.69 1.06
CA GLU A 63 -1.90 -4.89 0.23
C GLU A 63 -1.65 -6.39 -0.04
N LEU A 64 -1.63 -7.20 1.01
CA LEU A 64 -1.35 -8.63 0.91
C LEU A 64 -2.47 -9.41 0.17
N PRO A 65 -3.77 -9.28 0.54
CA PRO A 65 -4.85 -9.93 -0.20
C PRO A 65 -4.89 -9.52 -1.68
N MET A 66 -4.70 -8.23 -1.99
CA MET A 66 -4.68 -7.75 -3.37
C MET A 66 -3.52 -8.35 -4.17
N ARG A 67 -2.32 -8.39 -3.60
CA ARG A 67 -1.16 -9.04 -4.26
C ARG A 67 -1.41 -10.51 -4.53
N LEU A 68 -1.98 -11.23 -3.56
CA LEU A 68 -2.30 -12.65 -3.74
C LEU A 68 -3.31 -12.86 -4.88
N LEU A 69 -4.38 -12.07 -4.92
CA LEU A 69 -5.40 -12.16 -5.96
C LEU A 69 -4.83 -11.83 -7.34
N ILE A 70 -4.02 -10.78 -7.45
CA ILE A 70 -3.37 -10.41 -8.71
C ILE A 70 -2.40 -11.51 -9.16
N ALA A 71 -1.58 -12.03 -8.26
CA ALA A 71 -0.64 -13.11 -8.57
C ALA A 71 -1.36 -14.39 -9.01
N LEU A 72 -2.47 -14.73 -8.36
CA LEU A 72 -3.29 -15.88 -8.73
C LEU A 72 -3.94 -15.68 -10.09
N ALA A 73 -4.55 -14.52 -10.34
CA ALA A 73 -5.17 -14.20 -11.63
C ALA A 73 -4.14 -14.22 -12.76
N ALA A 74 -2.94 -13.66 -12.53
CA ALA A 74 -1.83 -13.72 -13.46
C ALA A 74 -1.37 -15.17 -13.70
N GLY A 75 -1.22 -15.98 -12.66
CA GLY A 75 -0.84 -17.40 -12.78
C GLY A 75 -1.86 -18.22 -13.59
N ILE A 76 -3.15 -18.01 -13.35
CA ILE A 76 -4.22 -18.64 -14.13
C ILE A 76 -4.17 -18.18 -15.59
N GLY A 77 -4.04 -16.87 -15.82
CA GLY A 77 -3.93 -16.31 -17.17
C GLY A 77 -2.72 -16.86 -17.93
N LEU A 78 -1.57 -17.00 -17.24
CA LEU A 78 -0.36 -17.60 -17.80
C LEU A 78 -0.54 -19.09 -18.11
N ALA A 79 -1.26 -19.85 -17.28
CA ALA A 79 -1.58 -21.25 -17.56
C ALA A 79 -2.44 -21.39 -18.83
N PHE A 80 -3.48 -20.56 -18.97
CA PHE A 80 -4.30 -20.55 -20.19
C PHE A 80 -3.50 -20.10 -21.42
N LEU A 81 -2.64 -19.10 -21.28
CA LEU A 81 -1.77 -18.66 -22.37
C LEU A 81 -0.80 -19.78 -22.80
N ALA A 82 -0.22 -20.50 -21.83
CA ALA A 82 0.65 -21.63 -22.12
C ALA A 82 -0.08 -22.75 -22.85
N GLU A 83 -1.32 -23.06 -22.44
CA GLU A 83 -2.17 -24.05 -23.13
C GLU A 83 -2.56 -23.57 -24.53
N TYR A 84 -2.92 -22.29 -24.70
CA TYR A 84 -3.27 -21.73 -26.00
C TYR A 84 -2.11 -21.75 -27.01
N LEU A 85 -0.88 -21.57 -26.52
CA LEU A 85 0.32 -21.62 -27.35
C LEU A 85 0.86 -23.06 -27.53
N ASP A 86 0.26 -24.06 -26.87
CA ASP A 86 0.67 -25.45 -27.01
C ASP A 86 0.11 -26.06 -28.29
N ASN A 87 0.99 -26.38 -29.25
CA ASN A 87 0.61 -27.04 -30.51
C ASN A 87 0.53 -28.57 -30.40
N ARG A 88 0.54 -29.13 -29.18
CA ARG A 88 0.46 -30.58 -28.97
C ARG A 88 -0.98 -31.07 -29.07
N VAL A 89 -1.16 -32.11 -29.88
CA VAL A 89 -2.38 -32.92 -29.91
C VAL A 89 -2.36 -33.88 -28.73
N ARG A 90 -3.36 -33.82 -27.86
CA ARG A 90 -3.49 -34.65 -26.65
C ARG A 90 -4.66 -35.62 -26.73
N SER A 91 -5.67 -35.30 -27.54
CA SER A 91 -6.89 -36.07 -27.71
C SER A 91 -7.15 -36.38 -29.20
N ARG A 92 -8.07 -37.31 -29.46
CA ARG A 92 -8.59 -37.54 -30.81
C ARG A 92 -9.38 -36.33 -31.32
N GLU A 93 -10.07 -35.63 -30.42
CA GLU A 93 -10.87 -34.45 -30.75
C GLU A 93 -9.98 -33.33 -31.30
N ASP A 94 -8.77 -33.15 -30.75
CA ASP A 94 -7.79 -32.16 -31.23
C ASP A 94 -7.37 -32.44 -32.69
N VAL A 95 -7.30 -33.71 -33.10
CA VAL A 95 -6.99 -34.12 -34.49
C VAL A 95 -8.18 -33.87 -35.41
N GLU A 96 -9.38 -34.17 -34.94
CA GLU A 96 -10.62 -33.96 -35.70
C GLU A 96 -10.91 -32.47 -35.91
N GLU A 97 -10.60 -31.60 -34.95
CA GLU A 97 -10.68 -30.13 -35.10
C GLU A 97 -9.74 -29.60 -36.20
N LEU A 98 -8.63 -30.29 -36.47
CA LEU A 98 -7.74 -29.99 -37.60
C LEU A 98 -8.29 -30.46 -38.96
N GLY A 99 -9.48 -31.08 -38.99
CA GLY A 99 -10.13 -31.59 -40.19
C GLY A 99 -9.62 -32.96 -40.64
N LEU A 100 -8.88 -33.67 -39.78
CA LEU A 100 -8.34 -34.99 -40.06
C LEU A 100 -9.24 -36.07 -39.44
N THR A 101 -9.65 -37.08 -40.22
CA THR A 101 -10.45 -38.19 -39.70
C THR A 101 -9.58 -39.19 -38.94
N VAL A 102 -9.93 -39.47 -37.68
CA VAL A 102 -9.22 -40.45 -36.85
C VAL A 102 -9.70 -41.87 -37.21
N VAL A 103 -8.77 -42.70 -37.69
CA VAL A 103 -9.07 -44.09 -38.12
C VAL A 103 -8.87 -45.10 -36.99
N GLY A 104 -8.09 -44.75 -35.95
CA GLY A 104 -7.86 -45.57 -34.77
C GLY A 104 -6.89 -44.90 -33.79
N GLU A 105 -7.02 -45.21 -32.50
CA GLU A 105 -6.17 -44.70 -31.42
C GLU A 105 -5.35 -45.86 -30.83
N ILE A 106 -4.06 -45.62 -30.57
CA ILE A 106 -3.19 -46.58 -29.88
C ILE A 106 -3.38 -46.38 -28.37
N PRO A 107 -3.81 -47.40 -27.61
CA PRO A 107 -4.01 -47.28 -26.17
C PRO A 107 -2.70 -46.92 -25.46
N LYS A 108 -2.76 -45.94 -24.54
CA LYS A 108 -1.65 -45.69 -23.61
C LYS A 108 -1.56 -46.87 -22.64
N GLN A 109 -0.35 -47.41 -22.45
CA GLN A 109 -0.07 -48.44 -21.44
C GLN A 109 -0.31 -47.90 -20.04
#